data_AF-A0A2G6R7G6-F1
#
_entry.id   AF-A0A2G6R7G6-F1
#
_cell.length_a   1.000
_cell.length_b   1.000
_cell.length_c   1.000
_cell.angle_alpha   90.00
_cell.angle_beta   90.00
_cell.angle_gamma   90.00
#
_symmetry.space_group_name_H-M   'P 1'
#
loop_
_entity.id
_entity.type
_entity.pdbx_description
1 polymer ?
#
loop_
_entity_poly.entity_id
_entity_poly.type
_entity_poly.pdbx_seq_one_letter_code
_entity_poly.pdbx_strand_id
1 'polypeptide(L)'
;MAKIDVRYILTTIASFILAFIVGGIVMIVSDAEVASKFSYFFGRPMDAISASWDKVSSAYSALAIGAVGSWPAITESTAQAAPLICAGLGVGLAFRAGLFNIGAQGQAIVGAILGAYVGFSFHGLPMVVHLTLGVVVGIVGGAVWGGIAGWLKAYTGAHEVIVTIMLNYIASGMLAWLLTTTVFQRPGRTDPISQVVDWSATMPRLEGTRLHLGFFLALLAAVAVWWLLDHTPLGFRIRAVGANPDASATAGMSVPRTTVWTMVIAGALAGLAGIQYA
;
A
#
# COMPACT_ATOMS: atom_id res chain seq x y z
N MET A 1 -23.58 0.29 -17.35
CA MET A 1 -24.00 -0.37 -16.11
C MET A 1 -23.42 -1.79 -16.13
N ALA A 2 -22.31 -2.02 -15.44
CA ALA A 2 -21.62 -3.31 -15.49
C ALA A 2 -22.52 -4.38 -14.83
N LYS A 3 -22.89 -5.42 -15.59
CA LYS A 3 -23.55 -6.60 -15.02
C LYS A 3 -22.55 -7.24 -14.06
N ILE A 4 -22.86 -7.26 -12.77
CA ILE A 4 -22.06 -7.99 -11.80
C ILE A 4 -22.23 -9.48 -12.14
N ASP A 5 -21.21 -10.08 -12.73
CA ASP A 5 -21.23 -11.50 -13.08
C ASP A 5 -21.18 -12.31 -11.77
N VAL A 6 -22.17 -13.18 -11.58
CA VAL A 6 -22.28 -14.08 -10.41
C VAL A 6 -21.01 -14.91 -10.25
N ARG A 7 -20.32 -15.22 -11.36
CA ARG A 7 -19.03 -15.93 -11.34
C ARG A 7 -17.97 -15.17 -10.56
N TYR A 8 -17.87 -13.84 -10.74
CA TYR A 8 -16.88 -13.04 -10.01
C TYR A 8 -17.15 -13.06 -8.51
N ILE A 9 -18.40 -12.87 -8.10
CA ILE A 9 -18.79 -12.93 -6.67
C ILE A 9 -18.42 -14.29 -6.07
N LEU A 10 -18.79 -15.38 -6.75
CA LEU A 10 -18.49 -16.73 -6.29
C LEU A 10 -16.99 -16.97 -6.17
N THR A 11 -16.20 -16.55 -7.17
CA THR A 11 -14.74 -16.68 -7.10
C THR A 11 -14.17 -15.91 -5.92
N THR A 12 -14.59 -14.67 -5.69
CA THR A 12 -14.11 -13.86 -4.56
C THR A 12 -14.46 -14.50 -3.22
N ILE A 13 -15.71 -14.93 -3.03
CA ILE A 13 -16.14 -15.59 -1.78
C ILE A 13 -15.37 -16.91 -1.57
N ALA A 14 -15.24 -17.72 -2.61
CA ALA A 14 -14.49 -18.98 -2.54
C ALA A 14 -13.01 -18.75 -2.21
N SER A 15 -12.38 -17.71 -2.78
CA SER A 15 -11.02 -17.31 -2.44
C SER A 15 -10.87 -16.90 -0.97
N PHE A 16 -11.83 -16.16 -0.42
CA PHE A 16 -11.83 -15.81 1.00
C PHE A 16 -11.95 -17.06 1.89
N ILE A 17 -12.94 -17.93 1.62
CA ILE A 17 -13.13 -19.17 2.40
C ILE A 17 -11.87 -20.03 2.36
N LEU A 18 -11.28 -20.21 1.17
CA LEU A 18 -10.05 -20.98 1.01
C LEU A 18 -8.89 -20.35 1.79
N ALA A 19 -8.75 -19.03 1.77
CA ALA A 19 -7.71 -18.34 2.52
C ALA A 19 -7.86 -18.55 4.04
N PHE A 20 -9.07 -18.52 4.58
CA PHE A 20 -9.33 -18.88 5.97
C PHE A 20 -9.00 -20.36 6.23
N ILE A 21 -9.44 -21.30 5.39
CA ILE A 21 -9.12 -22.72 5.58
C ILE A 21 -7.59 -22.96 5.62
N VAL A 22 -6.87 -22.41 4.64
CA VAL A 22 -5.41 -22.53 4.57
C VAL A 22 -4.75 -21.86 5.78
N GLY A 23 -5.20 -20.68 6.18
CA GLY A 23 -4.73 -20.00 7.39
C GLY A 23 -4.95 -20.85 8.64
N GLY A 24 -6.10 -21.51 8.75
CA GLY A 24 -6.43 -22.45 9.83
C GLY A 24 -5.43 -23.61 9.91
N ILE A 25 -5.15 -24.23 8.77
CA ILE A 25 -4.16 -25.31 8.67
C ILE A 25 -2.77 -24.82 9.08
N VAL A 26 -2.36 -23.65 8.62
CA VAL A 26 -1.05 -23.07 8.98
C VAL A 26 -0.97 -22.81 10.49
N MET A 27 -2.03 -22.30 11.11
CA MET A 27 -2.08 -22.08 12.56
C MET A 27 -1.94 -23.38 13.36
N ILE A 28 -2.59 -24.45 12.89
CA ILE A 28 -2.50 -25.78 13.51
C ILE A 28 -1.09 -26.36 13.41
N VAL A 29 -0.47 -26.27 12.22
CA VAL A 29 0.86 -26.84 11.96
C VAL A 29 1.98 -26.04 12.63
N SER A 30 1.81 -24.73 12.75
CA SER A 30 2.83 -23.83 13.30
C SER A 30 2.82 -23.77 14.84
N ASP A 31 1.76 -24.24 15.48
CA ASP A 31 1.65 -24.25 16.94
C ASP A 31 2.26 -25.52 17.53
N ALA A 32 3.33 -25.36 18.31
CA ALA A 32 4.05 -26.48 18.90
C ALA A 32 3.20 -27.34 19.84
N GLU A 33 2.24 -26.72 20.54
CA GLU A 33 1.34 -27.44 21.45
C GLU A 33 0.36 -28.29 20.65
N VAL A 34 -0.32 -27.71 19.65
CA VAL A 34 -1.25 -28.44 18.79
C VAL A 34 -0.53 -29.54 18.01
N ALA A 35 0.64 -29.26 17.44
CA ALA A 35 1.45 -30.23 16.71
C ALA A 35 1.86 -31.43 17.57
N SER A 36 2.20 -31.21 18.85
CA SER A 36 2.53 -32.30 19.77
C SER A 36 1.37 -33.28 19.97
N LYS A 37 0.12 -32.80 19.92
CA LYS A 37 -1.10 -33.62 20.10
C LYS A 37 -1.38 -34.52 18.89
N PHE A 38 -0.89 -34.14 17.70
CA PHE A 38 -0.97 -35.00 16.51
C PHE A 38 -0.03 -36.20 16.55
N SER A 39 1.04 -36.16 17.36
CA SER A 39 2.00 -37.29 17.48
C SER A 39 1.36 -38.56 18.07
N TYR A 40 0.32 -38.42 18.90
CA TYR A 40 -0.43 -39.52 19.49
C TYR A 40 -1.89 -39.55 19.03
N PHE A 41 -2.16 -39.02 17.82
CA PHE A 41 -3.51 -38.89 17.27
C PHE A 41 -4.31 -40.20 17.32
N PHE A 42 -3.70 -41.33 16.95
CA PHE A 42 -4.38 -42.63 16.97
C PHE A 42 -4.67 -43.17 18.38
N GLY A 43 -4.03 -42.64 19.41
CA GLY A 43 -4.31 -42.99 20.81
C GLY A 43 -5.41 -42.12 21.43
N ARG A 44 -5.42 -40.81 21.13
CA ARG A 44 -6.39 -39.84 21.65
C ARG A 44 -6.73 -38.77 20.61
N PRO A 45 -7.55 -39.10 19.59
CA PRO A 45 -7.79 -38.19 18.46
C PRO A 45 -8.52 -36.90 18.87
N MET A 46 -9.34 -36.98 19.93
CA MET A 46 -10.11 -35.83 20.42
C MET A 46 -9.23 -34.70 20.97
N ASP A 47 -8.06 -35.01 21.54
CA ASP A 47 -7.16 -34.00 22.09
C ASP A 47 -6.57 -33.11 20.96
N ALA A 48 -6.24 -33.72 19.82
CA ALA A 48 -5.73 -33.00 18.65
C ALA A 48 -6.83 -32.17 17.94
N ILE A 49 -8.03 -32.74 17.81
CA ILE A 49 -9.17 -32.05 17.16
C ILE A 49 -9.64 -30.85 18.00
N SER A 50 -9.83 -31.04 19.31
CA SER A 50 -10.26 -29.95 20.22
C SER A 50 -9.23 -28.83 20.29
N ALA A 51 -7.94 -29.15 20.46
CA ALA A 51 -6.89 -28.14 20.48
C ALA A 51 -6.78 -27.37 19.15
N SER A 52 -6.96 -28.06 18.02
CA SER A 52 -7.02 -27.42 16.71
C SER A 52 -8.21 -26.46 16.60
N TRP A 53 -9.39 -26.90 17.05
CA TRP A 53 -10.59 -26.07 17.06
C TRP A 53 -10.45 -24.84 17.95
N ASP A 54 -9.97 -25.01 19.18
CA ASP A 54 -9.78 -23.93 20.14
C ASP A 54 -8.76 -22.91 19.62
N LYS A 55 -7.66 -23.38 19.01
CA LYS A 55 -6.66 -22.50 18.41
C LYS A 55 -7.23 -21.68 17.26
N VAL A 56 -7.89 -22.34 16.30
CA VAL A 56 -8.43 -21.66 15.11
C VAL A 56 -9.57 -20.71 15.47
N SER A 57 -10.50 -21.15 16.32
CA SER A 57 -11.63 -20.34 16.76
C SER A 57 -11.22 -19.16 17.63
N SER A 58 -10.27 -19.33 18.56
CA SER A 58 -9.72 -18.22 19.36
C SER A 58 -8.97 -17.21 18.49
N ALA A 59 -8.17 -17.66 17.52
CA ALA A 59 -7.47 -16.76 16.61
C ALA A 59 -8.43 -15.94 15.73
N TYR A 60 -9.46 -16.58 15.15
CA TYR A 60 -10.44 -15.86 14.33
C TYR A 60 -11.40 -14.98 15.13
N SER A 61 -11.79 -15.39 16.33
CA SER A 61 -12.57 -14.51 17.21
C SER A 61 -11.73 -13.30 17.65
N ALA A 62 -10.45 -13.49 18.00
CA ALA A 62 -9.54 -12.39 18.31
C ALA A 62 -9.35 -11.45 17.11
N LEU A 63 -9.25 -11.99 15.88
CA LEU A 63 -9.19 -11.18 14.66
C LEU A 63 -10.46 -10.35 14.48
N ALA A 64 -11.64 -10.95 14.66
CA ALA A 64 -12.92 -10.24 14.52
C ALA A 64 -13.08 -9.15 15.60
N ILE A 65 -12.77 -9.47 16.85
CA ILE A 65 -12.84 -8.52 17.97
C ILE A 65 -11.81 -7.39 17.79
N GLY A 66 -10.60 -7.72 17.36
CA GLY A 66 -9.54 -6.76 17.10
C GLY A 66 -9.82 -5.85 15.90
N ALA A 67 -10.61 -6.30 14.93
CA ALA A 67 -10.98 -5.50 13.77
C ALA A 67 -12.22 -4.61 14.01
N VAL A 68 -13.29 -5.17 14.59
CA VAL A 68 -14.60 -4.49 14.69
C VAL A 68 -15.27 -4.59 16.06
N GLY A 69 -14.65 -5.23 17.04
CA GLY A 69 -15.26 -5.53 18.35
C GLY A 69 -15.47 -4.31 19.25
N SER A 70 -14.87 -3.16 18.94
CA SER A 70 -15.04 -1.93 19.70
C SER A 70 -14.80 -0.69 18.82
N TRP A 71 -15.22 0.48 19.29
CA TRP A 71 -14.95 1.73 18.59
C TRP A 71 -13.44 1.99 18.36
N PRO A 72 -12.55 1.82 19.35
CA PRO A 72 -11.11 1.91 19.14
C PRO A 72 -10.58 0.92 18.09
N ALA A 73 -11.04 -0.33 18.11
CA ALA A 73 -10.66 -1.37 17.14
C ALA A 73 -11.02 -0.98 15.69
N ILE A 74 -12.20 -0.40 15.49
CA ILE A 74 -12.63 0.12 14.19
C ILE A 74 -11.72 1.27 13.75
N THR A 75 -11.41 2.20 14.66
CA THR A 75 -10.55 3.35 14.32
C THR A 75 -9.11 2.95 14.03
N GLU A 76 -8.58 1.93 14.72
CA GLU A 76 -7.28 1.31 14.42
C GLU A 76 -7.28 0.68 13.04
N SER A 77 -8.26 -0.19 12.76
CA SER A 77 -8.37 -0.88 11.48
C SER A 77 -8.44 0.12 10.32
N THR A 78 -9.18 1.21 10.53
CA THR A 78 -9.34 2.29 9.55
C THR A 78 -8.03 3.06 9.33
N ALA A 79 -7.27 3.33 10.40
CA ALA A 79 -5.95 3.96 10.31
C ALA A 79 -4.95 3.11 9.52
N GLN A 80 -4.91 1.79 9.80
CA GLN A 80 -4.05 0.85 9.07
C GLN A 80 -4.50 0.65 7.61
N ALA A 81 -5.82 0.72 7.35
CA ALA A 81 -6.36 0.57 6.00
C ALA A 81 -6.00 1.74 5.08
N ALA A 82 -5.84 2.96 5.61
CA ALA A 82 -5.60 4.17 4.80
C ALA A 82 -4.38 4.06 3.84
N PRO A 83 -3.15 3.73 4.32
CA PRO A 83 -2.01 3.56 3.43
C PRO A 83 -2.17 2.34 2.50
N LEU A 84 -2.81 1.26 2.97
CA LEU A 84 -3.04 0.05 2.17
C LEU A 84 -3.99 0.32 0.99
N ILE A 85 -5.03 1.13 1.19
CA ILE A 85 -5.92 1.58 0.11
C ILE A 85 -5.11 2.36 -0.93
N CYS A 86 -4.31 3.34 -0.50
CA CYS A 86 -3.51 4.15 -1.41
C CYS A 86 -2.49 3.31 -2.20
N ALA A 87 -1.77 2.41 -1.53
CA ALA A 87 -0.84 1.50 -2.18
C ALA A 87 -1.54 0.54 -3.15
N GLY A 88 -2.67 -0.04 -2.73
CA GLY A 88 -3.49 -0.93 -3.56
C GLY A 88 -4.06 -0.23 -4.79
N LEU A 89 -4.48 1.04 -4.67
CA LEU A 89 -4.90 1.87 -5.81
C LEU A 89 -3.75 2.12 -6.79
N GLY A 90 -2.56 2.42 -6.29
CA GLY A 90 -1.37 2.62 -7.12
C GLY A 90 -1.01 1.37 -7.93
N VAL A 91 -0.97 0.21 -7.27
CA VAL A 91 -0.71 -1.08 -7.91
C VAL A 91 -1.84 -1.47 -8.88
N GLY A 92 -3.10 -1.32 -8.45
CA GLY A 92 -4.28 -1.62 -9.27
C GLY A 92 -4.38 -0.77 -10.52
N LEU A 93 -4.04 0.52 -10.44
CA LEU A 93 -3.99 1.43 -11.59
C LEU A 93 -2.90 1.02 -12.59
N ALA A 94 -1.73 0.62 -12.11
CA ALA A 94 -0.66 0.10 -12.97
C ALA A 94 -1.11 -1.17 -13.72
N PHE A 95 -1.80 -2.09 -13.04
CA PHE A 95 -2.35 -3.29 -13.68
C PHE A 95 -3.36 -3.00 -14.78
N ARG A 96 -4.12 -1.90 -14.68
CA ARG A 96 -5.03 -1.47 -15.76
C ARG A 96 -4.31 -1.08 -17.05
N ALA A 97 -3.03 -0.73 -16.98
CA ALA A 97 -2.16 -0.50 -18.14
C ALA A 97 -1.34 -1.73 -18.55
N GLY A 98 -1.58 -2.89 -17.93
CA GLY A 98 -0.78 -4.10 -18.17
C GLY A 98 0.61 -4.06 -17.51
N LEU A 99 0.85 -3.13 -16.58
CA LEU A 99 2.14 -2.98 -15.89
C LEU A 99 2.10 -3.67 -14.52
N PHE A 100 3.20 -4.34 -14.17
CA PHE A 100 3.36 -4.98 -12.86
C PHE A 100 4.29 -4.12 -11.97
N ASN A 101 3.72 -3.13 -11.27
CA ASN A 101 4.47 -2.18 -10.43
C ASN A 101 4.80 -2.76 -9.04
N ILE A 102 5.85 -3.58 -8.93
CA ILE A 102 6.39 -4.03 -7.62
C ILE A 102 7.08 -2.87 -6.86
N GLY A 103 7.30 -1.75 -7.56
CA GLY A 103 8.01 -0.57 -7.06
C GLY A 103 7.23 0.32 -6.11
N ALA A 104 5.97 -0.02 -5.82
CA ALA A 104 5.11 0.77 -4.93
C ALA A 104 5.77 0.98 -3.55
N GLN A 105 6.51 -0.01 -3.05
CA GLN A 105 7.26 0.13 -1.80
C GLN A 105 8.32 1.25 -1.88
N GLY A 106 9.15 1.26 -2.92
CA GLY A 106 10.18 2.29 -3.10
C GLY A 106 9.58 3.67 -3.36
N GLN A 107 8.49 3.75 -4.12
CA GLN A 107 7.72 4.99 -4.33
C GLN A 107 7.17 5.53 -3.00
N ALA A 108 6.66 4.65 -2.13
CA ALA A 108 6.20 5.01 -0.80
C ALA A 108 7.36 5.46 0.11
N ILE A 109 8.50 4.76 0.08
CA ILE A 109 9.71 5.16 0.84
C ILE A 109 10.17 6.56 0.44
N VAL A 110 10.28 6.85 -0.86
CA VAL A 110 10.70 8.18 -1.32
C VAL A 110 9.67 9.24 -0.98
N GLY A 111 8.38 8.93 -1.09
CA GLY A 111 7.32 9.82 -0.62
C GLY A 111 7.42 10.13 0.88
N ALA A 112 7.67 9.12 1.71
CA ALA A 112 7.87 9.26 3.15
C ALA A 112 9.12 10.08 3.49
N ILE A 113 10.26 9.84 2.81
CA ILE A 113 11.49 10.61 2.99
C ILE A 113 11.25 12.09 2.77
N LEU A 114 10.65 12.45 1.63
CA LEU A 114 10.47 13.86 1.27
C LEU A 114 9.37 14.52 2.11
N GLY A 115 8.29 13.81 2.42
CA GLY A 115 7.23 14.29 3.30
C GLY A 115 7.73 14.53 4.73
N ALA A 116 8.46 13.57 5.31
CA ALA A 116 9.08 13.71 6.62
C ALA A 116 10.10 14.85 6.65
N TYR A 117 10.93 14.97 5.61
CA TYR A 117 11.90 16.06 5.48
C TYR A 117 11.25 17.43 5.58
N VAL A 118 10.14 17.65 4.87
CA VAL A 118 9.36 18.88 5.03
C VAL A 118 8.88 19.02 6.48
N GLY A 119 8.30 17.96 7.03
CA GLY A 119 7.67 17.95 8.34
C GLY A 119 8.59 18.26 9.52
N PHE A 120 9.88 17.93 9.44
CA PHE A 120 10.85 18.26 10.49
C PHE A 120 11.82 19.41 10.14
N SER A 121 11.85 19.90 8.89
CA SER A 121 12.77 20.98 8.49
C SER A 121 12.13 22.37 8.53
N PHE A 122 10.81 22.46 8.34
CA PHE A 122 10.10 23.74 8.34
C PHE A 122 9.31 23.91 9.64
N HIS A 123 9.78 24.79 10.51
CA HIS A 123 9.12 25.07 11.78
C HIS A 123 8.23 26.31 11.73
N GLY A 124 7.18 26.35 12.56
CA GLY A 124 6.35 27.54 12.77
C GLY A 124 5.30 27.82 11.69
N LEU A 125 5.12 26.93 10.72
CA LEU A 125 4.06 27.03 9.72
C LEU A 125 2.68 26.65 10.31
N PRO A 126 1.58 27.31 9.89
CA PRO A 126 0.22 26.88 10.24
C PRO A 126 -0.05 25.45 9.76
N MET A 127 -0.80 24.67 10.55
CA MET A 127 -1.07 23.25 10.28
C MET A 127 -1.54 22.98 8.85
N VAL A 128 -2.51 23.75 8.35
CA VAL A 128 -3.08 23.53 7.00
C VAL A 128 -2.00 23.67 5.92
N VAL A 129 -1.12 24.67 6.04
CA VAL A 129 -0.06 24.93 5.07
C VAL A 129 1.02 23.86 5.19
N HIS A 130 1.45 23.54 6.41
CA HIS A 130 2.54 22.60 6.64
C HIS A 130 2.17 21.17 6.22
N LEU A 131 0.99 20.69 6.65
CA LEU A 131 0.47 19.38 6.27
C LEU A 131 0.28 19.26 4.76
N THR A 132 -0.33 20.26 4.12
CA THR A 132 -0.56 20.23 2.67
C THR A 132 0.75 20.20 1.91
N LEU A 133 1.75 20.98 2.34
CA LEU A 133 3.07 20.98 1.73
C LEU A 133 3.74 19.60 1.86
N GLY A 134 3.73 18.99 3.04
CA GLY A 134 4.29 17.64 3.25
C GLY A 134 3.60 16.58 2.39
N VAL A 135 2.27 16.62 2.33
CA VAL A 135 1.46 15.71 1.49
C VAL A 135 1.78 15.89 0.01
N VAL A 136 1.80 17.12 -0.50
CA VAL A 136 2.09 17.40 -1.91
C VAL A 136 3.51 16.96 -2.26
N VAL A 137 4.48 17.27 -1.41
CA VAL A 137 5.89 16.92 -1.65
C VAL A 137 6.09 15.41 -1.65
N GLY A 138 5.49 14.66 -0.73
CA GLY A 138 5.60 13.20 -0.76
C GLY A 138 4.84 12.54 -1.91
N ILE A 139 3.69 13.10 -2.33
CA ILE A 139 2.99 12.67 -3.56
C ILE A 139 3.90 12.87 -4.77
N VAL A 140 4.50 14.06 -4.90
CA VAL A 140 5.43 14.38 -6.00
C VAL A 140 6.66 13.47 -5.94
N GLY A 141 7.20 13.20 -4.75
CA GLY A 141 8.32 12.26 -4.55
C GLY A 141 8.02 10.87 -5.10
N GLY A 142 6.91 10.29 -4.68
CA GLY A 142 6.46 9.00 -5.20
C GLY A 142 6.19 9.03 -6.71
N ALA A 143 5.58 10.11 -7.21
CA ALA A 143 5.27 10.30 -8.62
C ALA A 143 6.52 10.38 -9.50
N VAL A 144 7.55 11.10 -9.05
CA VAL A 144 8.86 11.17 -9.71
C VAL A 144 9.52 9.80 -9.69
N TRP A 145 9.53 9.11 -8.55
CA TRP A 145 10.15 7.79 -8.44
C TRP A 145 9.48 6.75 -9.34
N GLY A 146 8.15 6.74 -9.39
CA GLY A 146 7.38 5.92 -10.32
C GLY A 146 7.61 6.32 -11.77
N GLY A 147 7.66 7.62 -12.05
CA GLY A 147 7.96 8.17 -13.37
C GLY A 147 9.30 7.72 -13.93
N ILE A 148 10.35 7.61 -13.10
CA ILE A 148 11.66 7.07 -13.51
C ILE A 148 11.49 5.63 -14.03
N ALA A 149 10.80 4.77 -13.26
CA ALA A 149 10.54 3.39 -13.66
C ALA A 149 9.74 3.30 -14.96
N GLY A 150 8.69 4.13 -15.08
CA GLY A 150 7.86 4.20 -16.28
C GLY A 150 8.62 4.69 -17.50
N TRP A 151 9.51 5.67 -17.33
CA TRP A 151 10.34 6.21 -18.41
C TRP A 151 11.34 5.18 -18.91
N LEU A 152 12.04 4.49 -17.99
CA LEU A 152 12.95 3.40 -18.36
C LEU A 152 12.21 2.31 -19.13
N LYS A 153 11.07 1.81 -18.62
CA LYS A 153 10.25 0.83 -19.33
C LYS A 153 9.83 1.32 -20.73
N ALA A 154 9.33 2.55 -20.81
CA ALA A 154 8.72 3.09 -22.03
C ALA A 154 9.72 3.38 -23.15
N TYR A 155 10.94 3.81 -22.82
CA TYR A 155 11.90 4.30 -23.81
C TYR A 155 13.11 3.40 -24.02
N THR A 156 13.51 2.59 -23.02
CA THR A 156 14.65 1.67 -23.15
C THR A 156 14.21 0.22 -23.36
N GLY A 157 12.93 -0.10 -23.15
CA GLY A 157 12.41 -1.46 -23.22
C GLY A 157 12.77 -2.32 -22.02
N ALA A 158 13.38 -1.75 -20.98
CA ALA A 158 13.72 -2.47 -19.75
C ALA A 158 12.46 -3.06 -19.09
N HIS A 159 12.55 -4.27 -18.56
CA HIS A 159 11.42 -4.92 -17.91
C HIS A 159 11.07 -4.19 -16.60
N GLU A 160 9.86 -3.66 -16.51
CA GLU A 160 9.32 -2.86 -15.41
C GLU A 160 9.43 -3.57 -14.06
N VAL A 161 9.28 -4.91 -14.02
CA VAL A 161 9.40 -5.69 -12.79
C VAL A 161 10.82 -5.56 -12.23
N ILE A 162 11.84 -5.76 -13.07
CA ILE A 162 13.24 -5.68 -12.65
C ILE A 162 13.57 -4.23 -12.25
N VAL A 163 13.22 -3.26 -13.09
CA VAL A 163 13.48 -1.84 -12.83
C VAL A 163 12.87 -1.40 -11.50
N THR A 164 11.62 -1.77 -11.25
CA THR A 164 10.93 -1.36 -10.02
C THR A 164 11.47 -2.06 -8.77
N ILE A 165 11.87 -3.33 -8.84
CA ILE A 165 12.54 -4.01 -7.74
C ILE A 165 13.89 -3.35 -7.44
N MET A 166 14.69 -3.04 -8.46
CA MET A 166 15.99 -2.38 -8.27
C MET A 166 15.82 -1.00 -7.65
N LEU A 167 14.82 -0.24 -8.08
CA LEU A 167 14.48 1.06 -7.49
C LEU A 167 14.00 0.96 -6.03
N ASN A 168 13.38 -0.16 -5.60
CA ASN A 168 13.06 -0.38 -4.19
C ASN A 168 14.32 -0.53 -3.33
N TYR A 169 15.33 -1.26 -3.81
CA TYR A 169 16.61 -1.38 -3.11
C TYR A 169 17.34 -0.04 -3.03
N ILE A 170 17.33 0.74 -4.12
CA ILE A 170 17.91 2.09 -4.12
C ILE A 170 17.18 2.99 -3.12
N ALA A 171 15.84 2.99 -3.10
CA ALA A 171 15.06 3.79 -2.16
C ALA A 171 15.34 3.38 -0.69
N SER A 172 15.37 2.09 -0.40
CA SER A 172 15.68 1.56 0.93
C SER A 172 17.12 1.91 1.36
N GLY A 173 18.10 1.74 0.46
CA GLY A 173 19.49 2.10 0.71
C GLY A 173 19.67 3.60 0.91
N MET A 174 18.94 4.42 0.15
CA MET A 174 18.92 5.88 0.30
C MET A 174 18.35 6.28 1.66
N LEU A 175 17.24 5.68 2.11
CA LEU A 175 16.70 5.92 3.45
C LEU A 175 17.72 5.54 4.53
N ALA A 176 18.30 4.35 4.43
CA ALA A 176 19.30 3.86 5.38
C ALA A 176 20.51 4.80 5.47
N TRP A 177 21.00 5.28 4.33
CA TRP A 177 22.08 6.26 4.26
C TRP A 177 21.68 7.61 4.85
N LEU A 178 20.50 8.14 4.50
CA LEU A 178 20.01 9.42 5.05
C LEU A 178 19.93 9.38 6.57
N LEU A 179 19.50 8.27 7.18
CA LEU A 179 19.41 8.11 8.63
C LEU A 179 20.77 8.09 9.34
N THR A 180 21.89 8.07 8.60
CA THR A 180 23.25 8.29 9.14
C THR A 180 23.72 9.74 9.07
N THR A 181 22.96 10.60 8.38
CA THR A 181 23.28 12.02 8.22
C THR A 181 22.69 12.84 9.36
N THR A 182 23.36 13.94 9.72
CA THR A 182 22.89 14.87 10.76
C THR A 182 21.56 15.55 10.43
N VAL A 183 21.20 15.60 9.15
CA VAL A 183 19.96 16.24 8.67
C VAL A 183 18.74 15.38 9.00
N PHE A 184 18.82 14.06 8.82
CA PHE A 184 17.68 13.18 9.05
C PHE A 184 17.73 12.50 10.42
N GLN A 185 18.93 12.21 10.94
CA GLN A 185 19.05 11.54 12.22
C GLN A 185 18.60 12.44 13.37
N ARG A 186 17.86 11.85 14.32
CA ARG A 186 17.45 12.57 15.53
C ARG A 186 18.67 13.02 16.34
N PRO A 187 18.77 14.31 16.73
CA PRO A 187 19.86 14.79 17.57
C PRO A 187 20.01 13.97 18.85
N GLY A 188 21.24 13.55 19.16
CA GLY A 188 21.57 12.76 20.35
C GLY A 188 21.30 11.26 20.24
N ARG A 189 20.93 10.76 19.05
CA ARG A 189 20.80 9.32 18.77
C ARG A 189 21.89 8.84 17.80
N THR A 190 22.32 7.60 17.98
CA THR A 190 23.27 6.91 17.08
C THR A 190 22.61 5.79 16.29
N ASP A 191 21.41 5.37 16.70
CA ASP A 191 20.55 4.48 15.95
C ASP A 191 19.82 5.23 14.81
N PRO A 192 19.47 4.53 13.71
CA PRO A 192 18.90 5.13 12.50
C PRO A 192 17.42 5.49 12.70
N ILE A 193 17.18 6.53 13.51
CA ILE A 193 15.85 7.07 13.80
C ILE A 193 15.79 8.51 13.29
N SER A 194 14.73 8.83 12.55
CA SER A 194 14.54 10.16 11.99
C SER A 194 14.25 11.19 13.08
N GLN A 195 14.41 12.47 12.73
CA GLN A 195 13.84 13.55 13.51
C GLN A 195 12.32 13.39 13.64
N VAL A 196 11.77 13.99 14.71
CA VAL A 196 10.32 13.98 14.96
C VAL A 196 9.69 15.03 14.07
N VAL A 197 8.70 14.63 13.29
CA VAL A 197 7.90 15.55 12.47
C VAL A 197 7.09 16.49 13.37
N ASP A 198 7.05 17.77 13.00
CA ASP A 198 6.27 18.76 13.75
C ASP A 198 4.78 18.37 13.78
N TRP A 199 4.13 18.67 14.89
CA TRP A 199 2.69 18.40 15.07
C TRP A 199 1.83 19.05 13.98
N SER A 200 2.27 20.19 13.43
CA SER A 200 1.58 20.92 12.35
C SER A 200 1.70 20.21 10.98
N ALA A 201 2.67 19.32 10.81
CA ALA A 201 2.81 18.46 9.61
C ALA A 201 2.29 17.03 9.82
N THR A 202 1.86 16.68 11.03
CA THR A 202 1.31 15.35 11.33
C THR A 202 -0.16 15.29 10.93
N MET A 203 -0.60 14.16 10.37
CA MET A 203 -2.01 13.93 10.03
C MET A 203 -2.92 14.10 11.27
N PRO A 204 -3.86 15.05 11.26
CA PRO A 204 -4.77 15.28 12.38
C PRO A 204 -5.59 14.02 12.70
N ARG A 205 -5.68 13.72 13.98
CA ARG A 205 -6.39 12.54 14.52
C ARG A 205 -7.65 12.99 15.24
N LEU A 206 -8.69 12.17 15.19
CA LEU A 206 -9.87 12.37 16.03
C LEU A 206 -9.51 12.02 17.48
N GLU A 207 -9.78 12.94 18.41
CA GLU A 207 -9.40 12.81 19.82
C GLU A 207 -9.85 11.47 20.42
N GLY A 208 -8.96 10.83 21.20
CA GLY A 208 -9.22 9.54 21.83
C GLY A 208 -9.26 8.35 20.86
N THR A 209 -8.96 8.54 19.57
CA THR A 209 -8.96 7.48 18.56
C THR A 209 -7.68 7.49 17.72
N ARG A 210 -7.47 6.43 16.94
CA ARG A 210 -6.39 6.39 15.94
C ARG A 210 -6.83 6.77 14.53
N LEU A 211 -8.12 7.09 14.35
CA LEU A 211 -8.62 7.59 13.08
C LEU A 211 -7.98 8.94 12.75
N HIS A 212 -7.40 9.05 11.57
CA HIS A 212 -6.75 10.26 11.09
C HIS A 212 -7.29 10.70 9.73
N LEU A 213 -7.08 11.97 9.38
CA LEU A 213 -7.56 12.54 8.10
C LEU A 213 -7.06 11.79 6.85
N GLY A 214 -5.93 11.07 6.97
CA GLY A 214 -5.39 10.24 5.90
C GLY A 214 -6.35 9.17 5.38
N PHE A 215 -7.23 8.62 6.22
CA PHE A 215 -8.25 7.67 5.77
C PHE A 215 -9.24 8.30 4.78
N PHE A 216 -9.74 9.50 5.09
CA PHE A 216 -10.63 10.22 4.19
C PHE A 216 -9.93 10.64 2.89
N LEU A 217 -8.64 10.98 2.98
CA LEU A 217 -7.81 11.26 1.81
C LEU A 217 -7.61 10.01 0.93
N ALA A 218 -7.49 8.83 1.54
CA ALA A 218 -7.42 7.55 0.82
C ALA A 218 -8.73 7.23 0.09
N LEU A 219 -9.88 7.48 0.73
CA LEU A 219 -11.19 7.33 0.08
C LEU A 219 -11.37 8.34 -1.07
N LEU A 220 -10.94 9.59 -0.87
CA LEU A 220 -10.94 10.60 -1.92
C LEU A 220 -10.05 10.17 -3.10
N ALA A 221 -8.87 9.60 -2.82
CA ALA A 221 -7.99 9.05 -3.85
C ALA A 221 -8.66 7.88 -4.59
N ALA A 222 -9.42 7.01 -3.90
CA ALA A 222 -10.18 5.93 -4.55
C ALA A 222 -11.21 6.48 -5.53
N VAL A 223 -11.98 7.49 -5.12
CA VAL A 223 -12.96 8.18 -5.98
C VAL A 223 -12.25 8.86 -7.16
N ALA A 224 -11.11 9.51 -6.92
CA ALA A 224 -10.32 10.16 -7.97
C ALA A 224 -9.78 9.14 -8.99
N VAL A 225 -9.32 7.97 -8.56
CA VAL A 225 -8.85 6.89 -9.44
C VAL A 225 -10.00 6.30 -10.24
N TRP A 226 -11.15 6.07 -9.61
CA TRP A 226 -12.37 5.63 -10.31
C TRP A 226 -12.76 6.63 -11.40
N TRP A 227 -12.83 7.92 -11.07
CA TRP A 227 -13.16 8.97 -12.02
C TRP A 227 -12.11 9.08 -13.14
N LEU A 228 -10.83 9.06 -12.80
CA LEU A 228 -9.72 9.07 -13.75
C LEU A 228 -9.87 7.94 -14.77
N LEU A 229 -10.08 6.70 -14.30
CA LEU A 229 -10.20 5.55 -15.17
C LEU A 229 -11.47 5.64 -16.01
N ASP A 230 -12.64 5.81 -15.40
CA ASP A 230 -13.93 5.67 -16.09
C ASP A 230 -14.36 6.90 -16.90
N HIS A 231 -13.91 8.09 -16.53
CA HIS A 231 -14.47 9.34 -17.04
C HIS A 231 -13.45 10.25 -17.74
N THR A 232 -12.19 9.83 -17.93
CA THR A 232 -11.17 10.66 -18.61
C THR A 232 -10.56 10.01 -19.85
N PRO A 233 -10.07 10.82 -20.82
CA PRO A 233 -9.32 10.31 -21.97
C PRO A 233 -8.04 9.57 -21.58
N LEU A 234 -7.38 9.98 -20.49
CA LEU A 234 -6.19 9.30 -19.98
C LEU A 234 -6.55 7.89 -19.48
N GLY A 235 -7.63 7.76 -18.70
CA GLY A 235 -8.13 6.47 -18.23
C GLY A 235 -8.53 5.52 -19.37
N PHE A 236 -9.14 6.06 -20.42
CA PHE A 236 -9.42 5.29 -21.64
C PHE A 236 -8.13 4.75 -22.29
N ARG A 237 -7.10 5.62 -22.46
CA ARG A 237 -5.80 5.21 -23.02
C ARG A 237 -5.10 4.16 -22.15
N ILE A 238 -5.10 4.34 -20.82
CA ILE A 238 -4.53 3.38 -19.86
C ILE A 238 -5.12 1.99 -20.09
N ARG A 239 -6.46 1.88 -20.10
CA ARG A 239 -7.15 0.60 -20.31
C ARG A 239 -6.94 0.02 -21.71
N ALA A 240 -6.95 0.87 -22.74
CA ALA A 240 -6.74 0.43 -24.12
C ALA A 240 -5.33 -0.14 -24.30
N VAL A 241 -4.31 0.57 -23.81
CA VAL A 241 -2.91 0.13 -23.83
C VAL A 241 -2.73 -1.16 -23.05
N GLY A 242 -3.35 -1.26 -21.86
CA GLY A 242 -3.28 -2.49 -21.06
C GLY A 242 -3.98 -3.69 -21.69
N ALA A 243 -5.00 -3.47 -22.52
CA ALA A 243 -5.67 -4.55 -23.25
C ALA A 243 -4.87 -5.00 -24.47
N ASN A 244 -4.35 -4.05 -25.26
CA ASN A 244 -3.50 -4.34 -26.41
C ASN A 244 -2.65 -3.10 -26.80
N PRO A 245 -1.35 -3.09 -26.51
CA PRO A 245 -0.46 -1.98 -26.85
C PRO A 245 -0.33 -1.75 -28.37
N ASP A 246 -0.25 -2.82 -29.17
CA ASP A 246 -0.06 -2.75 -30.61
C ASP A 246 -1.29 -2.16 -31.31
N ALA A 247 -2.49 -2.61 -30.94
CA ALA A 247 -3.75 -2.06 -31.43
C ALA A 247 -3.96 -0.61 -30.97
N SER A 248 -3.48 -0.27 -29.77
CA SER A 248 -3.53 1.12 -29.29
C SER A 248 -2.62 2.04 -30.09
N ALA A 249 -1.43 1.55 -30.48
CA ALA A 249 -0.50 2.30 -31.31
C ALA A 249 -1.06 2.55 -32.72
N THR A 250 -1.72 1.57 -33.33
CA THR A 250 -2.36 1.75 -34.66
C THR A 250 -3.55 2.70 -34.60
N ALA A 251 -4.24 2.80 -33.46
CA ALA A 251 -5.28 3.79 -33.20
C ALA A 251 -4.73 5.20 -32.88
N GLY A 252 -3.42 5.42 -32.99
CA GLY A 252 -2.77 6.72 -32.78
C GLY A 252 -2.48 7.08 -31.32
N MET A 253 -2.65 6.13 -30.39
CA MET A 253 -2.30 6.36 -28.98
C MET A 253 -0.79 6.21 -28.76
N SER A 254 -0.20 7.11 -27.97
CA SER A 254 1.19 6.98 -27.57
C SER A 254 1.32 6.01 -26.39
N VAL A 255 1.71 4.76 -26.67
CA VAL A 255 2.01 3.74 -25.65
C VAL A 255 3.10 4.23 -24.67
N PRO A 256 4.26 4.76 -25.12
CA PRO A 256 5.32 5.20 -24.20
C PRO A 256 4.85 6.28 -23.21
N ARG A 257 4.13 7.30 -23.71
CA ARG A 257 3.60 8.37 -22.84
C ARG A 257 2.58 7.83 -21.86
N THR A 258 1.72 6.91 -22.30
CA THR A 258 0.71 6.30 -21.43
C THR A 258 1.36 5.47 -20.32
N THR A 259 2.40 4.71 -20.63
CA THR A 259 3.20 3.95 -19.64
C THR A 259 3.83 4.87 -18.59
N VAL A 260 4.47 5.96 -19.01
CA VAL A 260 5.08 6.93 -18.09
C VAL A 260 4.03 7.55 -17.18
N TRP A 261 2.94 8.09 -17.73
CA TRP A 261 1.89 8.73 -16.93
C TRP A 261 1.20 7.75 -15.98
N THR A 262 1.00 6.51 -16.40
CA THR A 262 0.47 5.46 -15.51
C THR A 262 1.38 5.27 -14.31
N MET A 263 2.69 5.15 -14.52
CA MET A 263 3.65 4.96 -13.44
C MET A 263 3.84 6.20 -12.56
N VAL A 264 3.73 7.40 -13.13
CA VAL A 264 3.71 8.66 -12.36
C VAL A 264 2.50 8.69 -11.42
N ILE A 265 1.30 8.36 -11.91
CA ILE A 265 0.08 8.38 -11.09
C ILE A 265 0.09 7.23 -10.06
N ALA A 266 0.55 6.04 -10.45
CA ALA A 266 0.73 4.93 -9.53
C ALA A 266 1.72 5.27 -8.41
N GLY A 267 2.84 5.90 -8.77
CA GLY A 267 3.84 6.39 -7.84
C GLY A 267 3.32 7.50 -6.92
N ALA A 268 2.48 8.40 -7.44
CA ALA A 268 1.82 9.44 -6.64
C ALA A 268 0.94 8.84 -5.53
N LEU A 269 0.16 7.81 -5.87
CA LEU A 269 -0.70 7.07 -4.93
C LEU A 269 0.12 6.28 -3.90
N ALA A 270 1.21 5.64 -4.33
CA ALA A 270 2.13 4.96 -3.42
C ALA A 270 2.88 5.95 -2.50
N GLY A 271 3.29 7.12 -3.02
CA GLY A 271 3.90 8.19 -2.22
C GLY A 271 2.94 8.71 -1.15
N LEU A 272 1.66 8.87 -1.50
CA LEU A 272 0.59 9.19 -0.54
C LEU A 272 0.46 8.12 0.56
N ALA A 273 0.58 6.84 0.22
CA ALA A 273 0.60 5.76 1.20
C ALA A 273 1.79 5.89 2.16
N GLY A 274 2.98 6.24 1.65
CA GLY A 274 4.17 6.47 2.45
C GLY A 274 4.00 7.60 3.46
N ILE A 275 3.39 8.72 3.07
CA ILE A 275 3.12 9.86 3.94
C ILE A 275 2.13 9.51 5.05
N GLN A 276 1.15 8.65 4.78
CA GLN A 276 0.16 8.24 5.78
C GLN A 276 0.73 7.25 6.80
N TYR A 277 1.80 6.55 6.44
CA TYR A 277 2.50 5.60 7.30
C TYR A 277 3.59 6.26 8.17
N ALA A 278 4.22 7.32 7.64
CA ALA A 278 5.29 8.09 8.30
C ALA A 278 4.77 9.04 9.39
#